data_AF-A0A967YKD4-F1
#
_entry.id   AF-A0A967YKD4-F1
#
_cell.length_a   1.000
_cell.length_b   1.000
_cell.length_c   1.000
_cell.angle_alpha   90.00
_cell.angle_beta   90.00
_cell.angle_gamma   90.00
#
_symmetry.space_group_name_H-M   'P 1'
#
loop_
_entity.id
_entity.type
_entity.pdbx_description
1 polymer ?
#
loop_
_entity_poly.entity_id
_entity_poly.type
_entity_poly.pdbx_seq_one_letter_code
_entity_poly.pdbx_strand_id
1 'polypeptide(L)' 'QNFKNMIERDGRVIDWEVEFKRKDGSRVPVLLTGHVRYDQQGNVIGYEGLNIDITQ' A
#
# COMPACT_ATOMS: atom_id res chain seq x y z
N GLN A 1 -10.01 5.04 -8.00
CA GLN A 1 -9.36 5.57 -6.78
C GLN A 1 -7.87 5.28 -6.88
N ASN A 2 -7.01 6.17 -6.38
CA ASN A 2 -5.55 5.98 -6.40
C ASN A 2 -5.09 5.82 -4.94
N PHE A 3 -4.20 4.84 -4.69
CA PHE A 3 -3.57 4.57 -3.41
C PHE A 3 -3.12 5.85 -2.68
N LYS A 4 -2.47 6.76 -3.42
CA LYS A 4 -1.94 8.01 -2.88
C LYS A 4 -3.02 8.84 -2.17
N ASN A 5 -4.18 9.00 -2.79
CA ASN A 5 -5.27 9.79 -2.21
C ASN A 5 -5.86 9.13 -0.95
N MET A 6 -5.91 7.79 -0.92
CA MET A 6 -6.44 7.05 0.23
C MET A 6 -5.49 7.20 1.43
N ILE A 7 -4.20 6.96 1.22
CA ILE A 7 -3.22 6.98 2.31
C ILE A 7 -2.93 8.41 2.82
N GLU A 8 -2.99 9.42 1.95
CA GLU A 8 -2.85 10.82 2.37
C GLU A 8 -4.05 11.34 3.16
N ARG A 9 -5.28 10.89 2.83
CA ARG A 9 -6.49 11.29 3.53
C ARG A 9 -6.64 10.59 4.88
N ASP A 10 -6.46 9.27 4.88
CA ASP A 10 -6.85 8.42 6.00
C ASP A 10 -5.64 7.99 6.86
N GLY A 11 -4.41 8.29 6.44
CA GLY A 11 -3.17 7.85 7.09
C GLY A 11 -2.90 6.35 6.95
N ARG A 12 -3.82 5.60 6.33
CA ARG A 12 -3.74 4.16 6.14
C ARG A 12 -4.62 3.65 5.00
N VAL A 13 -4.29 2.47 4.54
CA VAL A 13 -5.04 1.65 3.60
C VAL A 13 -5.06 0.24 4.17
N ILE A 14 -6.21 -0.42 4.22
CA ILE A 14 -6.36 -1.77 4.77
C ILE A 14 -6.95 -2.68 3.70
N ASP A 15 -6.31 -3.81 3.48
CA ASP A 15 -6.73 -4.91 2.60
C ASP A 15 -7.25 -4.45 1.24
N TRP A 16 -6.57 -3.47 0.64
CA TRP A 16 -6.96 -2.96 -0.65
C TRP A 16 -6.46 -3.89 -1.76
N GLU A 17 -7.40 -4.48 -2.48
CA GLU A 17 -7.10 -5.36 -3.60
C GLU A 17 -6.57 -4.55 -4.81
N VAL A 18 -5.38 -4.90 -5.27
CA VAL A 18 -4.67 -4.22 -6.35
C VAL A 18 -3.87 -5.22 -7.19
N GLU A 19 -3.78 -4.98 -8.50
CA GLU A 19 -2.91 -5.75 -9.38
C GLU A 19 -1.48 -5.18 -9.39
N PHE A 20 -0.53 -5.97 -8.92
CA PHE A 20 0.90 -5.66 -9.05
C PHE A 20 1.50 -6.35 -10.28
N LYS A 21 2.66 -5.86 -10.72
CA LYS A 21 3.42 -6.43 -11.83
C LYS A 21 4.68 -7.10 -11.28
N ARG A 22 4.82 -8.41 -11.50
CA ARG A 22 6.07 -9.15 -11.19
C ARG A 22 7.19 -8.73 -12.14
N LYS A 23 8.43 -9.07 -11.79
CA LYS A 23 9.62 -8.74 -12.59
C LYS A 23 9.57 -9.27 -14.02
N ASP A 24 8.96 -10.45 -14.21
CA ASP A 24 8.76 -11.08 -15.52
C ASP A 24 7.64 -10.44 -16.36
N GLY A 25 6.90 -9.48 -15.77
CA GLY A 25 5.81 -8.77 -16.40
C GLY A 25 4.43 -9.38 -16.19
N SER A 26 4.33 -10.55 -15.54
CA SER A 26 3.05 -11.13 -15.15
C SER A 26 2.35 -10.27 -14.09
N ARG A 27 1.01 -10.36 -14.05
CA ARG A 27 0.19 -9.69 -13.03
C ARG A 27 0.01 -10.60 -11.82
N VAL A 28 -0.04 -9.98 -10.64
CA VAL A 28 -0.33 -10.65 -9.37
C VAL A 28 -1.38 -9.86 -8.61
N PRO A 29 -2.52 -10.47 -8.25
CA PRO A 29 -3.47 -9.84 -7.35
C PRO A 29 -2.87 -9.83 -5.93
N VAL A 30 -2.93 -8.68 -5.28
CA VAL A 30 -2.35 -8.46 -3.95
C VAL A 30 -3.36 -7.74 -3.06
N LEU A 31 -3.44 -8.13 -1.79
CA LEU A 31 -4.02 -7.28 -0.74
C LEU A 31 -2.92 -6.39 -0.15
N LEU A 32 -3.08 -5.07 -0.36
CA LEU A 32 -2.18 -4.04 0.15
C LEU A 32 -2.75 -3.42 1.42
N THR A 33 -2.04 -3.59 2.52
CA THR A 33 -2.24 -2.84 3.76
C THR A 33 -1.04 -1.92 3.97
N GLY A 34 -1.26 -0.62 4.17
CA GLY A 34 -0.20 0.36 4.34
C GLY A 34 -0.55 1.48 5.31
N HIS A 35 0.44 2.06 5.97
CA HIS A 35 0.29 3.13 6.96
C HIS A 35 1.39 4.19 6.77
N VAL A 36 1.04 5.45 7.03
CA VAL A 36 2.01 6.56 7.04
C VAL A 36 2.88 6.46 8.28
N ARG A 37 4.18 6.67 8.11
CA ARG A 37 5.16 6.79 9.19
C ARG A 37 5.43 8.26 9.46
N TYR A 38 5.37 8.66 10.72
CA TYR A 38 5.62 10.02 11.17
C TYR A 38 6.85 10.10 12.06
N ASP A 39 7.58 11.20 12.01
CA ASP A 39 8.55 11.55 13.04
C ASP A 39 7.87 12.09 14.32
N GLN A 40 8.67 12.48 15.31
CA GLN A 40 8.17 13.05 16.56
C GLN A 40 7.51 14.43 16.40
N GLN A 41 7.76 15.13 15.30
CA GLN A 41 7.19 16.44 14.98
C GLN A 41 5.91 16.33 14.14
N GLY A 42 5.51 15.10 13.77
CA GLY A 42 4.34 14.85 12.93
C GLY A 42 4.62 14.97 11.43
N ASN A 43 5.88 15.07 11.00
CA ASN A 43 6.23 15.09 9.59
C ASN A 43 6.19 13.67 9.01
N VAL A 44 5.72 13.54 7.77
CA VAL A 44 5.74 12.26 7.04
C VAL A 44 7.19 11.88 6.72
N ILE A 45 7.63 10.73 7.21
CA ILE A 45 8.97 10.18 6.94
C ILE A 45 8.95 8.97 5.98
N GLY A 46 7.75 8.50 5.62
CA GLY A 46 7.59 7.43 4.65
C GLY A 46 6.28 6.67 4.83
N TYR A 47 6.20 5.53 4.15
CA TYR A 47 5.06 4.61 4.22
C TYR A 47 5.60 3.21 4.49
N GLU A 48 4.89 2.47 5.34
CA GLU A 48 5.16 1.06 5.63
C GLU A 48 3.95 0.24 5.22
N GLY A 49 4.17 -0.95 4.63
CA GLY A 49 3.06 -1.77 4.18
C GLY A 49 3.38 -3.24 4.01
N LEU A 50 2.31 -4.03 4.00
CA LEU A 50 2.26 -5.46 3.77
C LEU A 50 1.57 -5.72 2.43
N ASN A 51 2.16 -6.60 1.63
CA ASN A 51 1.62 -7.06 0.35
C ASN A 51 1.39 -8.56 0.46
N ILE A 52 0.14 -8.99 0.49
CA ILE A 52 -0.23 -10.41 0.53
C ILE A 52 -0.61 -10.83 -0.89
N ASP A 53 0.15 -11.75 -1.49
CA ASP A 53 -0.22 -12.42 -2.75
C ASP A 53 -1.46 -13.29 -2.50
N ILE A 54 -2.52 -13.09 -3.28
CA ILE A 54 -3.78 -13.84 -3.17
C ILE A 54 -4.04 -14.77 -4.37
N THR A 55 -2.98 -15.12 -5.11
CA THR A 55 -3.04 -16.17 -6.15
C THR A 55 -3.37 -17.52 -5.52
N GLN A 56 -4.25 -18.29 -6.15
CA GLN A 56 -4.57 -19.69 -5.78
C GLN A 56 -3.70 -20.71 -6.51
#